data_AF-A0A4Q5UD53-F1
#
_entry.id   AF-A0A4Q5UD53-F1
#
_cell.length_a   1.000
_cell.length_b   1.000
_cell.length_c   1.000
_cell.angle_alpha   90.00
_cell.angle_beta   90.00
_cell.angle_gamma   90.00
#
_symmetry.space_group_name_H-M   'P 1'
#
loop_
_entity.id
_entity.type
_entity.pdbx_description
1 polymer ?
#
loop_
_entity_poly.entity_id
_entity_poly.type
_entity_poly.pdbx_seq_one_letter_code
_entity_poly.pdbx_strand_id
1 'polypeptide(L)' 'MQSTLPGSEVRDNGIISSGIKVENFEIVTYQGLIRQANELGYSEAGNLLQETLNEELAASELLNSLATKSATTK' A
#
# COMPACT_ATOMS: atom_id res chain seq x y z
N MET A 1 -13.96 -15.02 -19.62
CA MET A 1 -13.68 -14.53 -18.25
C MET A 1 -15.01 -14.20 -17.62
N GLN A 2 -15.42 -14.94 -16.58
CA GLN A 2 -16.67 -14.69 -15.89
C GLN A 2 -16.49 -13.44 -15.04
N SER A 3 -17.12 -12.32 -15.43
CA SER A 3 -17.05 -11.07 -14.66
C SER A 3 -17.87 -11.23 -13.39
N THR A 4 -17.29 -10.88 -12.24
CA THR A 4 -18.04 -10.73 -11.00
C THR A 4 -19.04 -9.57 -11.15
N LEU A 5 -20.21 -9.72 -10.53
CA LEU A 5 -21.25 -8.69 -10.56
C LEU A 5 -20.72 -7.39 -9.93
N PRO A 6 -21.07 -6.20 -10.46
CA PRO A 6 -20.73 -4.92 -9.83
C PRO A 6 -21.18 -4.88 -8.36
N GLY A 7 -20.27 -4.50 -7.45
CA GLY A 7 -20.56 -4.40 -6.02
C GLY A 7 -20.63 -5.73 -5.26
N SER A 8 -20.13 -6.83 -5.83
CA SER A 8 -19.97 -8.06 -5.03
C SER A 8 -18.79 -7.94 -4.07
N GLU A 9 -18.97 -8.43 -2.84
CA GLU A 9 -17.92 -8.48 -1.81
C GLU A 9 -16.62 -9.13 -2.32
N VAL A 10 -16.74 -10.12 -3.20
CA VAL A 10 -15.61 -10.79 -3.85
C VAL A 10 -14.83 -9.85 -4.77
N ARG A 11 -15.52 -8.94 -5.49
CA ARG A 11 -14.88 -7.95 -6.36
C ARG A 11 -14.15 -6.90 -5.53
N ASP A 12 -14.77 -6.40 -4.47
CA ASP A 12 -14.18 -5.38 -3.61
C ASP A 12 -12.96 -5.93 -2.87
N ASN A 13 -13.06 -7.16 -2.34
CA ASN A 13 -11.91 -7.86 -1.75
C ASN A 13 -10.77 -8.08 -2.75
N GLY A 14 -11.07 -8.37 -4.02
CA GLY A 14 -10.07 -8.52 -5.08
C GLY A 14 -9.35 -7.20 -5.40
N ILE A 15 -10.09 -6.09 -5.44
CA ILE A 15 -9.54 -4.74 -5.64
C ILE A 15 -8.66 -4.35 -4.44
N ILE A 16 -9.17 -4.53 -3.21
CA ILE A 16 -8.43 -4.21 -1.98
C ILE A 16 -7.14 -5.03 -1.89
N SER A 17 -7.21 -6.34 -2.17
CA SER A 17 -6.02 -7.21 -2.16
C SER A 17 -4.98 -6.79 -3.21
N SER A 18 -5.43 -6.30 -4.36
CA SER A 18 -4.54 -5.77 -5.40
C SER A 18 -3.88 -4.48 -4.95
N GLY A 19 -4.62 -3.59 -4.27
CA GLY A 19 -4.07 -2.38 -3.65
C GLY A 19 -2.99 -2.70 -2.62
N ILE A 20 -3.30 -3.57 -1.64
CA ILE A 20 -2.35 -3.98 -0.58
C ILE A 20 -1.04 -4.54 -1.17
N LYS A 21 -1.11 -5.24 -2.31
CA LYS A 21 0.07 -5.75 -3.00
C LYS A 21 0.95 -4.62 -3.58
N VAL A 22 0.33 -3.60 -4.16
CA VAL A 22 1.03 -2.43 -4.72
C VAL A 22 1.68 -1.63 -3.58
N GLU A 23 0.94 -1.32 -2.52
CA GLU A 23 1.45 -0.60 -1.35
C GLU A 23 2.68 -1.28 -0.73
N ASN A 24 2.63 -2.61 -0.56
CA ASN A 24 3.78 -3.36 -0.02
C ASN A 24 5.01 -3.29 -0.92
N PHE A 25 4.83 -3.27 -2.24
CA PHE A 25 5.94 -3.11 -3.17
C PHE A 25 6.58 -1.72 -3.03
N GLU A 26 5.75 -0.68 -2.91
CA GLU A 26 6.20 0.70 -2.74
C GLU A 26 6.93 0.88 -1.40
N ILE A 27 6.37 0.37 -0.30
CA ILE A 27 7.01 0.39 1.03
C ILE A 27 8.43 -0.22 0.99
N VAL A 28 8.57 -1.43 0.45
CA VAL A 28 9.88 -2.11 0.36
C VAL A 28 10.84 -1.31 -0.52
N THR A 29 10.34 -0.72 -1.61
CA THR A 29 11.14 0.09 -2.52
C THR A 29 11.65 1.36 -1.84
N TYR A 30 10.78 2.12 -1.19
CA TYR A 30 11.14 3.36 -0.48
C TYR A 30 12.10 3.09 0.67
N GLN A 31 11.92 2.01 1.44
CA GLN A 31 12.88 1.60 2.47
C GLN A 31 14.29 1.37 1.89
N GLY A 32 14.38 0.73 0.72
CA GLY A 32 15.64 0.52 0.01
C GLY A 32 16.26 1.83 -0.51
N LEU A 33 15.44 2.76 -1.00
CA LEU A 33 15.90 4.06 -1.49
C LEU A 33 16.37 4.98 -0.36
N ILE A 34 15.65 5.01 0.77
CA ILE A 34 16.05 5.78 1.96
C ILE A 34 17.41 5.29 2.48
N ARG A 35 17.61 3.97 2.54
CA ARG A 35 18.89 3.40 2.93
C ARG A 35 20.02 3.85 2.00
N GLN A 36 19.82 3.78 0.69
CA GLN A 36 20.81 4.24 -0.29
C GLN A 36 21.07 5.75 -0.20
N ALA A 37 20.02 6.56 -0.04
CA ALA A 37 20.15 8.01 0.14
C ALA A 37 20.98 8.34 1.38
N ASN A 38 20.78 7.61 2.49
CA ASN A 38 21.58 7.76 3.70
C ASN A 38 23.05 7.34 3.50
N GLU A 39 23.30 6.22 2.83
CA GLU A 39 24.66 5.75 2.50
C GLU A 39 25.42 6.73 1.58
N LEU A 40 24.71 7.42 0.69
CA LEU A 40 25.28 8.41 -0.24
C LEU A 40 25.33 9.85 0.32
N GLY A 41 24.81 10.08 1.53
CA GLY A 41 24.76 11.41 2.15
C GLY A 41 23.71 12.36 1.58
N TYR A 42 22.70 11.84 0.86
CA TYR A 42 21.60 12.61 0.29
C TYR A 42 20.46 12.82 1.31
N SER A 43 20.72 13.58 2.36
CA SER A 43 19.77 13.77 3.48
C SER A 43 18.42 14.38 3.07
N GLU A 44 18.42 15.34 2.14
CA GLU A 44 17.16 15.95 1.65
C GLU A 44 16.30 14.94 0.89
N ALA A 45 16.91 14.17 -0.01
CA ALA A 45 16.22 13.10 -0.73
C ALA A 45 15.73 12.00 0.24
N GLY A 46 16.53 11.64 1.23
CA GLY A 46 16.14 10.69 2.27
C GLY A 46 14.90 11.14 3.06
N ASN A 47 14.81 12.44 3.39
CA ASN A 47 13.64 13.00 4.08
C ASN A 47 12.39 12.97 3.19
N LEU A 48 12.49 13.37 1.93
CA LEU A 48 11.37 13.33 0.99
C LEU A 48 10.87 11.89 0.76
N LEU A 49 11.79 10.93 0.61
CA LEU A 49 11.44 9.52 0.47
C LEU A 49 10.80 8.96 1.75
N GLN A 50 11.19 9.46 2.92
CA GLN A 50 10.58 9.09 4.20
C GLN A 50 9.17 9.66 4.34
N GLU A 51 8.91 10.86 3.84
CA GLU A 51 7.56 11.43 3.77
C GLU A 51 6.65 10.54 2.92
N THR A 52 7.09 10.17 1.71
CA THR A 52 6.32 9.26 0.84
C THR A 52 6.11 7.89 1.49
N LEU A 53 7.14 7.31 2.12
CA LEU A 53 6.99 6.05 2.84
C LEU A 53 5.91 6.11 3.94
N ASN A 54 5.78 7.25 4.64
CA ASN A 54 4.76 7.42 5.66
C ASN A 54 3.34 7.48 5.05
N GLU A 55 3.19 8.08 3.87
CA GLU A 55 1.93 8.11 3.12
C GLU A 55 1.52 6.69 2.69
N GLU A 56 2.44 5.89 2.14
CA GLU A 56 2.13 4.51 1.72
C GLU A 56 1.82 3.59 2.91
N LEU A 57 2.49 3.79 4.06
CA LEU A 57 2.15 3.06 5.29
C LEU A 57 0.71 3.37 5.74
N ALA A 58 0.30 4.65 5.70
CA ALA A 58 -1.06 5.05 6.04
C ALA A 58 -2.09 4.50 5.04
N ALA A 59 -1.77 4.50 3.74
CA ALA A 59 -2.61 3.92 2.70
C ALA A 59 -2.80 2.40 2.90
N SER A 60 -1.71 1.68 3.17
CA SER A 60 -1.73 0.25 3.48
C SER A 60 -2.57 -0.08 4.72
N GLU A 61 -2.46 0.71 5.79
CA GLU A 61 -3.32 0.58 6.98
C GLU A 61 -4.80 0.79 6.66
N LEU A 62 -5.11 1.81 5.86
CA LEU A 62 -6.48 2.08 5.42
C LEU A 62 -7.04 0.92 4.59
N LEU A 63 -6.28 0.38 3.64
CA LEU A 63 -6.69 -0.78 2.83
C LEU A 63 -6.92 -2.03 3.69
N ASN A 64 -6.08 -2.27 4.69
CA ASN A 64 -6.28 -3.37 5.65
C ASN A 64 -7.56 -3.16 6.49
N SER A 65 -7.86 -1.92 6.89
CA SER A 65 -9.13 -1.57 7.55
C SER A 65 -10.34 -1.84 6.64
N LEU A 66 -10.23 -1.53 5.35
CA LEU A 66 -11.29 -1.81 4.37
C LEU A 66 -11.47 -3.31 4.12
N ALA A 67 -10.39 -4.08 4.08
CA ALA A 67 -10.44 -5.54 3.95
C ALA A 67 -11.17 -6.19 5.14
N THR A 68 -10.85 -5.76 6.36
CA THR A 68 -11.50 -6.29 7.58
C THR A 68 -12.98 -5.92 7.65
N LYS A 69 -13.36 -4.68 7.29
CA LYS A 69 -14.78 -4.27 7.23
C LYS A 69 -15.57 -5.06 6.19
N SER A 70 -14.99 -5.28 5.00
CA SER A 70 -15.63 -6.04 3.94
C SER A 70 -15.93 -7.48 4.40
N ALA A 71 -14.98 -8.13 5.08
CA ALA A 71 -15.15 -9.50 5.61
C ALA A 71 -16.15 -9.65 6.77
N THR A 72 -16.52 -8.55 7.45
CA THR A 72 -17.41 -8.60 8.64
C THR A 72 -18.88 -8.29 8.30
N THR A 73 -19.20 -7.99 7.04
CA THR A 73 -20.57 -7.74 6.59
C THR A 73 -21.27 -9.08 6.32
N LYS A 74 -21.66 -9.78 7.40
CA LYS A 74 -22.51 -10.99 7.37
C LYS A 74 -23.80 -10.76 8.14
#